data_AF-W6NG03-F1
#
_entry.id   AF-W6NG03-F1
#
_cell.length_a   1.000
_cell.length_b   1.000
_cell.length_c   1.000
_cell.angle_alpha   90.00
_cell.angle_beta   90.00
_cell.angle_gamma   90.00
#
_symmetry.space_group_name_H-M   'P 1'
#
loop_
_entity.id
_entity.type
_entity.pdbx_description
1 polymer ?
#
loop_
_entity_poly.entity_id
_entity_poly.type
_entity_poly.pdbx_seq_one_letter_code
_entity_poly.pdbx_strand_id
1 'polypeptide(L)'
;MRLPNLLEHDTINEAIHQSSDWKSLLQLNCHPDTQLFLCSLFAPICLPTMDKEILPCRSLCKAVKQGCEGRMSVYGFPWPEMLSCDKYPEDNDMCIKAMNVEKQGKLARPMHARDISCPACVQVGTFENLVDHFCRSQLVLKAKIARITGTHVSLRNARSLKKGDRRRLVEDTDVRLSADSNGCPCNVTDNGDRRYLVMASKGNDGQFTANLILPWKKDKNFKRAIHQFQRLNCKSLGREIRESASRRPHYYSMRRHNQKRLF
;
A
#
# COMPACT_ATOMS: atom_id res chain seq x y z
N MET A 1 -24.65 8.50 -10.49
CA MET A 1 -23.43 8.74 -11.30
C MET A 1 -23.81 8.81 -12.76
N ARG A 2 -22.97 9.40 -13.61
CA ARG A 2 -23.13 9.46 -15.07
C ARG A 2 -22.19 8.46 -15.76
N LEU A 3 -22.60 7.98 -16.92
CA LEU A 3 -21.79 7.21 -17.87
C LEU A 3 -21.84 7.89 -19.26
N PRO A 4 -20.77 7.81 -20.08
CA PRO A 4 -19.45 7.31 -19.71
C PRO A 4 -18.83 8.12 -18.56
N ASN A 5 -18.01 7.48 -17.73
CA ASN A 5 -17.33 8.19 -16.64
C ASN A 5 -16.05 8.88 -17.13
N LEU A 6 -15.33 9.59 -16.25
CA LEU A 6 -14.11 10.35 -16.62
C LEU A 6 -12.92 9.47 -17.03
N LEU A 7 -13.08 8.15 -16.94
CA LEU A 7 -12.12 7.15 -17.40
C LEU A 7 -12.67 6.35 -18.59
N GLU A 8 -13.71 6.89 -19.25
CA GLU A 8 -14.30 6.35 -20.48
C GLU A 8 -14.91 4.94 -20.32
N HIS A 9 -15.33 4.57 -19.11
CA HIS A 9 -16.11 3.35 -18.93
C HIS A 9 -17.57 3.61 -19.30
N ASP A 10 -18.13 2.80 -20.20
CA ASP A 10 -19.50 2.98 -20.73
C ASP A 10 -20.56 2.32 -19.85
N THR A 11 -20.16 1.37 -19.00
CA THR A 11 -21.09 0.59 -18.17
C THR A 11 -20.70 0.61 -16.69
N ILE A 12 -21.72 0.46 -15.83
CA ILE A 12 -21.51 0.36 -14.38
C ILE A 12 -20.63 -0.86 -14.05
N ASN A 13 -20.85 -1.99 -14.72
CA ASN A 13 -20.09 -3.22 -14.47
C ASN A 13 -18.61 -3.05 -14.79
N GLU A 14 -18.29 -2.36 -15.88
CA GLU A 14 -16.92 -2.03 -16.24
C GLU A 14 -16.27 -1.12 -15.20
N ALA A 15 -16.96 -0.05 -14.79
CA ALA A 15 -16.48 0.86 -13.74
C ALA A 15 -16.27 0.13 -12.40
N ILE A 16 -17.15 -0.80 -12.02
CA ILE A 16 -17.00 -1.62 -10.80
C ILE A 16 -15.78 -2.55 -10.92
N HIS A 17 -15.61 -3.20 -12.07
CA HIS A 17 -14.51 -4.12 -12.30
C HIS A 17 -13.16 -3.37 -12.22
N GLN A 18 -13.01 -2.29 -12.99
CA GLN A 18 -11.79 -1.48 -13.05
C GLN A 18 -11.49 -0.75 -11.73
N SER A 19 -12.51 -0.25 -11.02
CA SER A 19 -12.29 0.42 -9.72
C SER A 19 -11.83 -0.54 -8.63
N SER A 20 -12.05 -1.86 -8.80
CA SER A 20 -11.68 -2.85 -7.79
C SER A 20 -10.17 -2.96 -7.57
N ASP A 21 -9.37 -2.69 -8.61
CA ASP A 21 -7.91 -2.69 -8.56
C ASP A 21 -7.35 -1.56 -7.66
N TRP A 22 -8.12 -0.48 -7.49
CA TRP A 22 -7.74 0.68 -6.69
C TRP A 22 -7.99 0.52 -5.19
N LYS A 23 -8.67 -0.56 -4.76
CA LYS A 23 -8.95 -0.84 -3.34
C LYS A 23 -7.66 -0.96 -2.51
N SER A 24 -6.60 -1.50 -3.10
CA SER A 24 -5.28 -1.61 -2.44
C SER A 24 -4.69 -0.23 -2.12
N LEU A 25 -4.84 0.74 -3.02
CA LEU A 25 -4.39 2.11 -2.81
C LEU A 25 -5.17 2.79 -1.67
N LEU A 26 -6.48 2.59 -1.62
CA LEU A 26 -7.32 3.10 -0.54
C LEU A 26 -6.90 2.54 0.83
N GLN A 27 -6.54 1.25 0.88
CA GLN A 27 -6.07 0.61 2.13
C GLN A 27 -4.72 1.13 2.60
N LEU A 28 -3.88 1.67 1.72
CA LEU A 28 -2.63 2.34 2.11
C LEU A 28 -2.91 3.60 2.95
N ASN A 29 -4.09 4.21 2.80
CA ASN A 29 -4.44 5.46 3.49
C ASN A 29 -3.33 6.52 3.32
N CYS A 30 -2.84 6.66 2.10
CA CYS A 30 -1.76 7.59 1.75
C CYS A 30 -2.22 9.05 1.76
N HIS A 31 -3.50 9.32 1.48
CA HIS A 31 -4.11 10.63 1.59
C HIS A 31 -5.59 10.47 2.02
N PRO A 32 -6.14 11.35 2.89
CA PRO A 32 -7.53 11.24 3.34
C PRO A 32 -8.54 11.42 2.20
N ASP A 33 -8.20 12.23 1.19
CA ASP A 33 -9.08 12.48 0.04
C ASP A 33 -8.86 11.50 -1.14
N THR A 34 -8.07 10.43 -0.99
CA THR A 34 -7.84 9.45 -2.07
C THR A 34 -9.16 8.83 -2.55
N GLN A 35 -10.06 8.50 -1.63
CA GLN A 35 -11.36 7.94 -1.98
C GLN A 35 -12.22 8.95 -2.73
N LEU A 36 -12.27 10.20 -2.27
CA LEU A 36 -12.99 11.28 -2.94
C LEU A 36 -12.49 11.46 -4.37
N PHE A 37 -11.17 11.55 -4.54
CA PHE A 37 -10.55 11.70 -5.85
C PHE A 37 -10.89 10.53 -6.79
N LEU A 38 -10.69 9.28 -6.37
CA LEU A 38 -11.00 8.12 -7.22
C LEU A 38 -12.50 8.01 -7.54
N CYS A 39 -13.37 8.26 -6.57
CA CYS A 39 -14.82 8.28 -6.79
C CYS A 39 -15.23 9.37 -7.77
N SER A 40 -14.61 10.55 -7.75
CA SER A 40 -14.90 11.61 -8.72
C SER A 40 -14.66 11.18 -10.17
N LEU A 41 -13.72 10.25 -10.39
CA LEU A 41 -13.38 9.72 -11.71
C LEU A 41 -14.26 8.52 -12.11
N PHE A 42 -14.38 7.54 -11.23
CA PHE A 42 -15.12 6.30 -11.51
C PHE A 42 -16.65 6.47 -11.42
N ALA A 43 -17.11 7.36 -10.55
CA ALA A 43 -18.53 7.59 -10.25
C ALA A 43 -18.84 9.10 -10.17
N PRO A 44 -18.69 9.84 -11.28
CA PRO A 44 -18.88 11.28 -11.30
C PRO A 44 -20.31 11.67 -10.88
N ILE A 45 -20.43 12.86 -10.30
CA ILE A 45 -21.71 13.44 -9.88
C ILE A 45 -22.59 13.63 -11.11
N CYS A 46 -23.87 13.27 -10.99
CA CYS A 46 -24.88 13.51 -12.02
C CYS A 46 -25.85 14.56 -11.49
N LEU A 47 -25.90 15.72 -12.14
CA LEU A 47 -26.82 16.80 -11.82
C LEU A 47 -27.90 16.87 -12.92
N PRO A 48 -29.19 16.69 -12.59
CA PRO A 48 -30.26 16.64 -13.61
C PRO A 48 -30.38 17.89 -14.48
N THR A 49 -29.87 19.02 -13.97
CA THR A 49 -29.97 20.34 -14.60
C THR A 49 -28.67 20.82 -15.25
N MET A 50 -27.60 20.02 -15.21
CA MET A 50 -26.31 20.35 -15.83
C MET A 50 -25.73 19.17 -16.60
N ASP A 51 -25.57 19.38 -17.92
CA ASP A 51 -24.92 18.41 -18.82
C ASP A 51 -23.39 18.46 -18.75
N LYS A 52 -22.81 19.43 -18.04
CA LYS A 52 -21.36 19.54 -17.87
C LYS A 52 -20.86 18.66 -16.73
N GLU A 53 -19.78 17.92 -16.98
CA GLU A 53 -19.10 17.11 -15.99
C GLU A 53 -18.32 17.99 -14.99
N ILE A 54 -18.42 17.64 -13.71
CA ILE A 54 -17.63 18.28 -12.65
C ILE A 54 -16.37 17.45 -12.43
N LEU A 55 -15.22 18.02 -12.83
CA LEU A 55 -13.90 17.40 -12.65
C LEU A 55 -13.37 17.61 -11.22
N PRO A 56 -12.46 16.77 -10.73
CA PRO A 56 -11.66 17.12 -9.55
C PRO A 56 -10.78 18.33 -9.86
N CYS A 57 -10.51 19.17 -8.86
CA CYS A 57 -9.56 20.26 -9.03
C CYS A 57 -8.12 19.73 -9.14
N ARG A 58 -7.26 20.47 -9.83
CA ARG A 58 -5.84 20.15 -9.96
C ARG A 58 -5.14 20.08 -8.61
N SER A 59 -5.51 20.92 -7.64
CA SER A 59 -4.96 20.84 -6.28
C SER A 59 -5.30 19.52 -5.58
N LEU A 60 -6.54 19.03 -5.72
CA LEU A 60 -6.98 17.76 -5.15
C LEU A 60 -6.16 16.61 -5.74
N CYS A 61 -5.99 16.58 -7.07
CA CYS A 61 -5.14 15.58 -7.72
C CYS A 61 -3.70 15.65 -7.21
N LYS A 62 -3.09 16.85 -7.20
CA LYS A 62 -1.69 17.03 -6.75
C LYS A 62 -1.50 16.59 -5.30
N ALA A 63 -2.44 16.91 -4.41
CA ALA A 63 -2.39 16.50 -3.01
C ALA A 63 -2.45 14.97 -2.84
N VAL A 64 -3.37 14.31 -3.55
CA VAL A 64 -3.46 12.84 -3.54
C VAL A 64 -2.22 12.21 -4.16
N LYS A 65 -1.76 12.72 -5.30
CA LYS A 65 -0.54 12.26 -5.98
C LYS A 65 0.67 12.37 -5.05
N GLN A 66 0.88 13.51 -4.40
CA GLN A 66 1.98 13.73 -3.47
C GLN A 66 1.97 12.73 -2.30
N GLY A 67 0.79 12.40 -1.75
CA GLY A 67 0.68 11.43 -0.67
C GLY A 67 0.90 9.97 -1.12
N CYS A 68 0.47 9.65 -2.35
CA CYS A 68 0.29 8.26 -2.80
C CYS A 68 1.35 7.77 -3.81
N GLU A 69 1.89 8.62 -4.67
CA GLU A 69 2.81 8.25 -5.76
C GLU A 69 4.06 7.54 -5.24
N GLY A 70 4.68 8.06 -4.18
CA GLY A 70 5.83 7.42 -3.55
C GLY A 70 5.51 6.01 -3.04
N ARG A 71 4.31 5.82 -2.48
CA ARG A 71 3.88 4.50 -2.00
C ARG A 71 3.57 3.54 -3.15
N MET A 72 2.94 4.02 -4.22
CA MET A 72 2.69 3.21 -5.41
C MET A 72 4.00 2.77 -6.06
N SER A 73 4.98 3.67 -6.13
CA SER A 73 6.30 3.42 -6.74
C SER A 73 7.07 2.31 -6.02
N VAL A 74 6.98 2.23 -4.69
CA VAL A 74 7.59 1.14 -3.89
C VAL A 74 7.05 -0.24 -4.28
N TYR A 75 5.80 -0.32 -4.72
CA TYR A 75 5.17 -1.55 -5.22
C TYR A 75 5.32 -1.75 -6.73
N GLY A 76 6.11 -0.92 -7.41
CA GLY A 76 6.37 -1.01 -8.86
C GLY A 76 5.27 -0.42 -9.73
N PHE A 77 4.35 0.37 -9.15
CA PHE A 77 3.27 1.04 -9.89
C PHE A 77 3.56 2.54 -9.98
N PRO A 78 3.94 3.09 -11.15
CA PRO A 78 4.06 4.53 -11.30
C PRO A 78 2.68 5.20 -11.25
N TRP A 79 2.64 6.52 -11.01
CA TRP A 79 1.41 7.28 -11.14
C TRP A 79 0.93 7.25 -12.60
N PRO A 80 -0.23 6.67 -12.93
CA PRO A 80 -0.59 6.42 -14.31
C PRO A 80 -1.07 7.69 -15.01
N GLU A 81 -0.85 7.76 -16.32
CA GLU A 81 -1.22 8.90 -17.15
C GLU A 81 -2.73 9.21 -17.16
N MET A 82 -3.57 8.19 -16.97
CA MET A 82 -5.02 8.37 -16.81
C MET A 82 -5.39 9.25 -15.60
N LEU A 83 -4.50 9.35 -14.59
CA LEU A 83 -4.65 10.21 -13.41
C LEU A 83 -3.76 11.46 -13.46
N SER A 84 -3.21 11.82 -14.62
CA SER A 84 -2.34 12.99 -14.74
C SER A 84 -3.09 14.26 -14.31
N CYS A 85 -2.50 15.00 -13.38
CA CYS A 85 -3.13 16.18 -12.81
C CYS A 85 -3.28 17.34 -13.80
N ASP A 86 -2.54 17.32 -14.91
CA ASP A 86 -2.61 18.35 -15.96
C ASP A 86 -3.95 18.32 -16.71
N LYS A 87 -4.66 17.18 -16.66
CA LYS A 87 -6.00 17.00 -17.24
C LYS A 87 -7.11 17.73 -16.47
N TYR A 88 -6.82 18.19 -15.26
CA TYR A 88 -7.81 18.77 -14.35
C TYR A 88 -7.69 20.31 -14.30
N PRO A 89 -8.82 21.02 -14.12
CA PRO A 89 -8.86 22.48 -14.06
C PRO A 89 -8.20 23.02 -12.79
N GLU A 90 -7.81 24.28 -12.82
CA GLU A 90 -7.31 24.99 -11.63
C GLU A 90 -8.46 25.26 -10.64
N ASP A 91 -8.10 25.50 -9.38
CA ASP A 91 -9.05 25.66 -8.26
C ASP A 91 -10.00 26.87 -8.36
N ASN A 92 -9.76 27.75 -9.33
CA ASN A 92 -10.59 28.91 -9.61
C ASN A 92 -11.85 28.55 -10.44
N ASP A 93 -11.88 27.37 -11.06
CA ASP A 93 -13.02 26.87 -11.81
C ASP A 93 -13.97 26.06 -10.91
N MET A 94 -15.18 25.76 -11.42
CA MET A 94 -16.11 24.84 -10.78
C MET A 94 -15.55 23.40 -10.84
N CYS A 95 -14.94 22.94 -9.74
CA CYS A 95 -14.36 21.61 -9.60
C CYS A 95 -14.45 21.08 -8.16
N ILE A 96 -14.25 19.78 -7.97
CA ILE A 96 -14.28 19.13 -6.66
C ILE A 96 -12.97 19.41 -5.91
N LYS A 97 -13.07 20.18 -4.83
CA LYS A 97 -11.95 20.54 -3.95
C LYS A 97 -11.71 19.49 -2.87
N ALA A 98 -10.53 19.50 -2.27
CA ALA A 98 -10.23 18.71 -1.09
C ALA A 98 -11.19 19.04 0.05
N MET A 99 -11.74 18.03 0.72
CA MET A 99 -12.63 18.23 1.88
C MET A 99 -11.84 18.49 3.17
N ASN A 100 -10.55 18.13 3.20
CA ASN A 100 -9.71 18.19 4.39
C ASN A 100 -8.67 19.33 4.35
N VAL A 101 -9.10 20.56 4.04
CA VAL A 101 -8.20 21.73 3.95
C VAL A 101 -7.62 22.13 5.32
N GLU A 102 -8.38 21.97 6.42
CA GLU A 102 -7.96 22.43 7.76
C GLU A 102 -6.93 21.53 8.48
N LYS A 103 -6.63 20.33 7.95
CA LYS A 103 -5.55 19.47 8.47
C LYS A 103 -4.29 19.51 7.59
N GLN A 104 -4.22 20.41 6.63
CA GLN A 104 -3.03 20.60 5.79
C GLN A 104 -1.82 21.11 6.60
N GLY A 105 -2.03 21.71 7.78
CA GLY A 105 -0.94 22.04 8.71
C GLY A 105 -0.26 20.86 9.42
N LYS A 106 -0.78 19.62 9.29
CA LYS A 106 -0.16 18.42 9.91
C LYS A 106 0.18 17.29 8.93
N LEU A 107 -0.25 17.36 7.66
CA LEU A 107 0.13 16.38 6.62
C LEU A 107 0.87 16.99 5.41
N ALA A 108 0.88 18.32 5.26
CA ALA A 108 1.79 19.01 4.33
C ALA A 108 2.94 19.65 5.12
N ARG A 109 3.76 18.82 5.76
CA ARG A 109 5.14 19.26 6.00
C ARG A 109 5.89 19.06 4.68
N PRO A 110 6.55 20.10 4.13
CA PRO A 110 7.56 19.86 3.10
C PRO A 110 8.51 18.81 3.66
N MET A 111 8.99 17.93 2.76
CA MET A 111 9.96 16.88 3.05
C MET A 111 11.22 17.48 3.68
N HIS A 112 11.18 17.76 4.98
CA HIS A 112 12.34 17.79 5.83
C HIS A 112 12.80 16.35 5.94
N ALA A 113 14.11 16.15 5.83
CA ALA A 113 14.83 14.87 5.86
C ALA A 113 14.69 14.09 7.19
N ARG A 114 13.53 14.14 7.85
CA ARG A 114 13.23 13.51 9.14
C ARG A 114 12.04 12.55 9.14
N ASP A 115 11.29 12.41 8.05
CA ASP A 115 10.29 11.34 7.89
C ASP A 115 10.72 10.32 6.82
N ILE A 116 11.82 9.64 7.09
CA ILE A 116 12.05 8.30 6.53
C ILE A 116 11.00 7.42 7.21
N SER A 117 9.83 7.23 6.59
CA SER A 117 8.83 6.32 7.15
C SER A 117 9.29 4.89 6.94
N CYS A 118 9.40 4.12 8.02
CA CYS A 118 10.01 2.79 7.99
C CYS A 118 9.24 1.85 7.06
N PRO A 119 9.87 1.32 5.99
CA PRO A 119 9.22 0.35 5.12
C PRO A 119 8.64 -0.81 5.93
N ALA A 120 9.33 -1.23 6.99
CA ALA A 120 8.86 -2.27 7.91
C ALA A 120 7.53 -1.92 8.62
N CYS A 121 7.28 -0.65 8.95
CA CYS A 121 6.15 -0.22 9.78
C CYS A 121 4.94 0.28 8.98
N VAL A 122 5.06 0.46 7.67
CA VAL A 122 3.97 0.95 6.78
C VAL A 122 3.30 -0.19 5.98
N GLN A 123 3.72 -1.44 6.17
CA GLN A 123 3.20 -2.57 5.40
C GLN A 123 1.70 -2.84 5.63
N VAL A 124 0.99 -3.21 4.57
CA VAL A 124 -0.43 -3.60 4.60
C VAL A 124 -0.56 -5.11 4.83
N GLY A 125 -1.51 -5.52 5.67
CA GLY A 125 -1.72 -6.93 6.01
C GLY A 125 -2.59 -7.72 5.02
N THR A 126 -2.39 -7.56 3.70
CA THR A 126 -3.09 -8.40 2.70
C THR A 126 -2.52 -9.83 2.68
N PHE A 127 -3.31 -10.80 2.24
CA PHE A 127 -2.90 -12.21 2.23
C PHE A 127 -1.63 -12.44 1.39
N GLU A 128 -1.57 -11.88 0.18
CA GLU A 128 -0.42 -12.01 -0.73
C GLU A 128 0.84 -11.34 -0.13
N ASN A 129 0.70 -10.14 0.44
CA ASN A 129 1.83 -9.43 1.05
C ASN A 129 2.38 -10.21 2.26
N LEU A 130 1.51 -10.74 3.12
CA LEU A 130 1.91 -11.55 4.26
C LEU A 130 2.66 -12.82 3.84
N VAL A 131 2.25 -13.45 2.74
CA VAL A 131 2.89 -14.66 2.21
C VAL A 131 4.26 -14.34 1.57
N ASP A 132 4.37 -13.26 0.80
CA ASP A 132 5.64 -12.83 0.20
C ASP A 132 6.68 -12.48 1.29
N HIS A 133 6.29 -11.65 2.26
CA HIS A 133 7.16 -11.30 3.40
C HIS A 133 7.56 -12.53 4.22
N PHE A 134 6.65 -13.48 4.42
CA PHE A 134 6.95 -14.73 5.11
C PHE A 134 8.03 -15.53 4.39
N CYS A 135 7.97 -15.59 3.06
CA CYS A 135 8.93 -16.35 2.26
C CYS A 135 10.31 -15.69 2.20
N ARG A 136 10.39 -14.36 2.24
CA ARG A 136 11.67 -13.62 2.25
C ARG A 136 12.33 -13.58 3.63
N SER A 137 11.55 -13.76 4.69
CA SER A 137 12.03 -13.58 6.06
C SER A 137 12.58 -14.87 6.64
N GLN A 138 13.79 -14.83 7.21
CA GLN A 138 14.35 -15.94 7.98
C GLN A 138 13.75 -16.02 9.39
N LEU A 139 13.32 -14.90 9.95
CA LEU A 139 12.74 -14.78 11.28
C LEU A 139 11.29 -14.31 11.18
N VAL A 140 10.36 -15.04 11.80
CA VAL A 140 8.92 -14.72 11.80
C VAL A 140 8.38 -14.92 13.20
N LEU A 141 8.03 -13.84 13.88
CA LEU A 141 7.70 -13.81 15.30
C LEU A 141 6.31 -13.25 15.55
N LYS A 142 5.64 -13.85 16.54
CA LYS A 142 4.52 -13.24 17.26
C LYS A 142 5.05 -12.75 18.61
N ALA A 143 5.17 -11.43 18.79
CA ALA A 143 5.81 -10.85 19.98
C ALA A 143 5.06 -9.62 20.49
N LYS A 144 5.42 -9.14 21.68
CA LYS A 144 5.07 -7.80 22.17
C LYS A 144 6.25 -6.87 21.92
N ILE A 145 5.98 -5.62 21.60
CA ILE A 145 7.04 -4.60 21.54
C ILE A 145 7.36 -4.22 23.00
N ALA A 146 8.64 -4.26 23.36
CA ALA A 146 9.14 -3.82 24.65
C ALA A 146 9.60 -2.36 24.58
N ARG A 147 10.33 -2.03 23.51
CA ARG A 147 10.84 -0.69 23.25
C ARG A 147 11.06 -0.52 21.76
N ILE A 148 10.82 0.69 21.25
CA ILE A 148 11.13 1.05 19.87
C ILE A 148 12.05 2.26 19.87
N THR A 149 13.14 2.16 19.12
CA THR A 149 14.08 3.25 18.86
C THR A 149 14.06 3.55 17.36
N GLY A 150 14.64 4.67 16.93
CA GLY A 150 14.75 4.95 15.50
C GLY A 150 15.52 3.86 14.73
N THR A 151 16.40 3.09 15.36
CA THR A 151 17.23 2.11 14.63
C THR A 151 16.85 0.66 14.90
N HIS A 152 16.28 0.37 16.06
CA HIS A 152 16.00 -1.00 16.52
C HIS A 152 14.64 -1.10 17.22
N VAL A 153 14.01 -2.27 17.10
CA VAL A 153 12.83 -2.67 17.87
C VAL A 153 13.19 -3.83 18.77
N SER A 154 12.96 -3.66 20.08
CA SER A 154 13.15 -4.68 21.10
C SER A 154 11.84 -5.42 21.32
N LEU A 155 11.85 -6.74 21.17
CA LEU A 155 10.69 -7.61 21.27
C LEU A 155 10.77 -8.49 22.51
N ARG A 156 9.68 -8.56 23.28
CA ARG A 156 9.52 -9.45 24.44
C ARG A 156 8.43 -10.49 24.19
N ASN A 157 8.51 -11.62 24.90
CA ASN A 157 7.57 -12.73 24.79
C ASN A 157 7.39 -13.23 23.34
N ALA A 158 8.49 -13.32 22.59
CA ALA A 158 8.50 -13.67 21.19
C ALA A 158 8.26 -15.18 20.97
N ARG A 159 7.35 -15.51 20.05
CA ARG A 159 7.09 -16.89 19.61
C ARG A 159 7.36 -17.01 18.11
N SER A 160 8.28 -17.89 17.73
CA SER A 160 8.52 -18.21 16.33
C SER A 160 7.33 -18.92 15.68
N LEU A 161 7.01 -18.49 14.46
CA LEU A 161 6.00 -19.08 13.59
C LEU A 161 6.62 -19.95 12.49
N LYS A 162 7.95 -19.97 12.34
CA LYS A 162 8.64 -20.84 11.36
C LYS A 162 8.77 -22.27 11.86
N LYS A 163 8.66 -23.23 10.93
CA LYS A 163 8.76 -24.66 11.19
C LYS A 163 10.24 -25.02 11.41
N GLY A 164 10.56 -25.62 12.56
CA GLY A 164 11.95 -25.97 12.95
C GLY A 164 12.46 -25.20 14.17
N ASP A 165 11.88 -24.04 14.47
CA ASP A 165 12.36 -23.12 15.51
C ASP A 165 11.34 -22.92 16.64
N ARG A 166 10.59 -23.98 16.97
CA ARG A 166 9.52 -23.95 17.99
C ARG A 166 10.02 -23.78 19.43
N ARG A 167 11.30 -23.45 19.64
CA ARG A 167 11.80 -23.02 20.94
C ARG A 167 11.16 -21.66 21.25
N ARG A 168 10.68 -21.47 22.49
CA ARG A 168 10.42 -20.10 22.98
C ARG A 168 11.75 -19.37 22.85
N LEU A 169 11.83 -18.29 22.06
CA LEU A 169 12.89 -17.32 22.29
C LEU A 169 12.52 -16.67 23.62
N VAL A 170 13.20 -17.10 24.68
CA VAL A 170 12.97 -16.62 26.06
C VAL A 170 13.64 -15.26 26.25
N GLU A 171 14.56 -14.87 25.37
CA GLU A 171 15.30 -13.62 25.45
C GLU A 171 14.71 -12.51 24.59
N ASP A 172 14.91 -11.28 25.05
CA ASP A 172 14.55 -10.07 24.31
C ASP A 172 15.26 -10.07 22.96
N THR A 173 14.48 -10.03 21.88
CA THR A 173 15.01 -10.06 20.52
C THR A 173 15.06 -8.65 19.97
N ASP A 174 16.27 -8.15 19.72
CA ASP A 174 16.49 -6.87 19.05
C ASP A 174 16.56 -7.06 17.54
N VAL A 175 15.73 -6.32 16.80
CA VAL A 175 15.68 -6.34 15.34
C VAL A 175 15.92 -4.93 14.81
N ARG A 176 16.81 -4.77 13.83
CA ARG A 176 17.04 -3.49 13.15
C ARG A 176 15.82 -3.09 12.33
N LEU A 177 15.49 -1.81 12.33
CA LEU A 177 14.42 -1.26 11.50
C LEU A 177 14.88 -0.93 10.08
N SER A 178 16.17 -0.63 9.91
CA SER A 178 16.79 -0.32 8.62
C SER A 178 18.18 -0.97 8.54
N ALA A 179 18.57 -1.35 7.33
CA ALA A 179 19.94 -1.76 7.03
C ALA A 179 20.89 -0.54 7.11
N ASP A 180 20.40 0.65 6.80
CA ASP A 180 21.17 1.89 6.79
C ASP A 180 21.24 2.52 8.18
N SER A 181 22.33 3.23 8.47
CA SER A 181 22.56 3.97 9.73
C SER A 181 21.64 5.17 9.93
N ASN A 182 20.85 5.54 8.92
CA ASN A 182 19.80 6.55 9.03
C ASN A 182 18.61 5.94 9.78
N GLY A 183 18.51 6.28 11.07
CA GLY A 183 17.41 5.89 11.92
C GLY A 183 16.05 6.23 11.30
N CYS A 184 15.10 5.34 11.52
CA CYS A 184 13.78 5.33 10.95
C CYS A 184 12.70 5.33 12.05
N PRO A 185 11.96 6.43 12.25
CA PRO A 185 10.93 6.51 13.28
C PRO A 185 9.72 5.65 12.92
N CYS A 186 9.48 4.58 13.69
CA CYS A 186 8.24 3.82 13.64
C CYS A 186 7.23 4.36 14.66
N ASN A 187 6.16 5.00 14.18
CA ASN A 187 5.02 5.44 15.02
C ASN A 187 4.07 4.29 15.39
N VAL A 188 4.63 3.13 15.75
CA VAL A 188 3.83 2.03 16.27
C VAL A 188 3.41 2.38 17.69
N THR A 189 2.13 2.69 17.89
CA THR A 189 1.60 3.03 19.21
C THR A 189 1.78 1.86 20.17
N ASP A 190 2.64 2.07 21.17
CA ASP A 190 2.86 1.13 22.27
C ASP A 190 1.63 1.10 23.17
N ASN A 191 0.70 0.22 22.84
CA ASN A 191 -0.39 -0.12 23.74
C ASN A 191 0.01 -1.46 24.34
N GLY A 192 0.75 -1.44 25.46
CA GLY A 192 1.67 -2.48 25.96
C GLY A 192 1.17 -3.93 26.12
N ASP A 193 -0.08 -4.22 25.79
CA ASP A 193 -0.64 -5.57 25.73
C ASP A 193 -0.88 -6.11 24.30
N ARG A 194 -0.79 -5.25 23.28
CA ARG A 194 -0.97 -5.67 21.88
C ARG A 194 0.20 -6.52 21.39
N ARG A 195 -0.13 -7.61 20.71
CA ARG A 195 0.85 -8.46 20.03
C ARG A 195 1.02 -7.99 18.59
N TYR A 196 2.22 -8.19 18.05
CA TYR A 196 2.61 -7.84 16.70
C TYR A 196 3.14 -9.09 15.98
N LEU A 197 2.90 -9.11 14.67
CA LEU A 197 3.59 -9.98 13.73
C LEU A 197 4.82 -9.25 13.23
N VAL A 198 5.99 -9.80 13.51
CA VAL A 198 7.28 -9.25 13.07
C VAL A 198 7.94 -10.25 12.14
N MET A 199 8.32 -9.80 10.96
CA MET A 199 9.09 -10.59 10.01
C MET A 199 10.39 -9.87 9.71
N ALA A 200 11.50 -10.60 9.75
CA ALA A 200 12.82 -10.04 9.57
C ALA A 200 13.70 -10.98 8.74
N SER A 201 14.57 -10.38 7.93
CA SER A 201 15.62 -11.10 7.21
C SER A 201 16.97 -10.92 7.86
N LYS A 202 17.79 -11.98 7.80
CA LYS A 202 19.18 -11.96 8.27
C LYS A 202 20.06 -11.30 7.20
N GLY A 203 20.73 -10.22 7.55
CA GLY A 203 21.73 -9.57 6.72
C GLY A 203 23.04 -10.38 6.64
N ASN A 204 23.95 -9.93 5.79
CA ASN A 204 25.27 -10.56 5.60
C ASN A 204 26.16 -10.45 6.86
N ASP A 205 25.94 -9.40 7.63
CA ASP A 205 26.48 -9.10 8.95
C ASP A 205 25.90 -10.00 10.07
N GLY A 206 24.94 -10.87 9.74
CA GLY A 206 24.33 -11.80 10.67
C GLY A 206 23.25 -11.20 11.56
N GLN A 207 22.99 -9.89 11.45
CA GLN A 207 21.97 -9.18 12.21
C GLN A 207 20.61 -9.26 11.49
N PHE A 208 19.52 -9.22 12.25
CA PHE A 208 18.17 -9.25 11.68
C PHE A 208 17.66 -7.85 11.38
N THR A 209 17.14 -7.64 10.17
CA THR A 209 16.47 -6.40 9.73
C THR A 209 15.00 -6.68 9.47
N ALA A 210 14.12 -5.87 10.05
CA ALA A 210 12.69 -6.01 9.94
C ALA A 210 12.21 -5.65 8.53
N ASN A 211 11.43 -6.56 7.93
CA ASN A 211 10.76 -6.36 6.65
C ASN A 211 9.30 -5.93 6.85
N LEU A 212 8.68 -6.40 7.94
CA LEU A 212 7.28 -6.15 8.26
C LEU A 212 7.04 -6.19 9.77
N ILE A 213 6.35 -5.16 10.28
CA ILE A 213 5.85 -5.04 11.65
C ILE A 213 4.38 -4.66 11.56
N LEU A 214 3.49 -5.59 11.90
CA LEU A 214 2.05 -5.42 11.77
C LEU A 214 1.33 -5.77 13.09
N PRO A 215 0.37 -4.97 13.57
CA PRO A 215 -0.48 -5.37 14.69
C PRO A 215 -1.17 -6.71 14.45
N TRP A 216 -1.27 -7.54 15.49
CA TRP A 216 -1.92 -8.84 15.39
C TRP A 216 -3.43 -8.68 15.20
N LYS A 217 -3.90 -8.95 13.98
CA LYS A 217 -5.32 -8.85 13.63
C LYS A 217 -6.04 -10.20 13.80
N LYS A 218 -7.34 -10.16 14.10
CA LYS A 218 -8.22 -11.35 14.15
C LYS A 218 -8.98 -11.59 12.83
N ASP A 219 -8.62 -10.84 11.79
CA ASP A 219 -9.22 -10.87 10.45
C ASP A 219 -9.11 -12.25 9.76
N LYS A 220 -10.08 -12.58 8.89
CA LYS A 220 -10.17 -13.86 8.18
C LYS A 220 -8.97 -14.09 7.23
N ASN A 221 -8.55 -13.08 6.47
CA ASN A 221 -7.41 -13.15 5.56
C ASN A 221 -6.10 -13.26 6.33
N PHE A 222 -5.96 -12.52 7.43
CA PHE A 222 -4.80 -12.60 8.32
C PHE A 222 -4.66 -14.02 8.91
N LYS A 223 -5.72 -14.58 9.48
CA LYS A 223 -5.71 -15.96 10.02
C LYS A 223 -5.39 -17.00 8.94
N ARG A 224 -5.96 -16.84 7.75
CA ARG A 224 -5.70 -17.72 6.59
C ARG A 224 -4.21 -17.71 6.23
N ALA A 225 -3.57 -16.54 6.14
CA ALA A 225 -2.13 -16.42 5.88
C ALA A 225 -1.30 -17.14 6.96
N ILE A 226 -1.57 -16.88 8.25
CA ILE A 226 -0.85 -17.51 9.37
C ILE A 226 -0.96 -19.05 9.33
N HIS A 227 -2.14 -19.60 9.04
CA HIS A 227 -2.31 -21.05 8.91
C HIS A 227 -1.51 -21.61 7.74
N GLN A 228 -1.43 -20.86 6.64
CA GLN A 228 -0.71 -21.31 5.46
C GLN A 228 0.81 -21.28 5.66
N PHE A 229 1.36 -20.41 6.52
CA PHE A 229 2.79 -20.36 6.82
C PHE A 229 3.37 -21.72 7.24
N GLN A 230 2.56 -22.56 7.89
CA GLN A 230 2.97 -23.89 8.34
C GLN A 230 3.06 -24.94 7.21
N ARG A 231 2.39 -24.67 6.09
CA ARG A 231 2.24 -25.58 4.93
C ARG A 231 2.90 -25.05 3.66
N LEU A 232 3.25 -23.76 3.62
CA LEU A 232 3.84 -23.09 2.46
C LEU A 232 5.23 -23.63 2.15
N ASN A 233 5.45 -23.98 0.88
CA ASN A 233 6.76 -24.24 0.33
C ASN A 233 7.20 -23.01 -0.49
N CYS A 234 8.02 -22.15 0.11
CA CYS A 234 8.48 -20.92 -0.54
C CYS A 234 9.37 -21.15 -1.78
N LYS A 235 9.83 -22.39 -2.03
CA LYS A 235 10.58 -22.74 -3.25
C LYS A 235 9.71 -22.83 -4.50
N SER A 236 8.41 -23.12 -4.38
CA SER A 236 7.49 -23.21 -5.53
C SER A 236 6.80 -21.88 -5.83
N LEU A 237 6.52 -21.07 -4.80
CA LEU A 237 5.74 -19.84 -4.93
C LEU A 237 6.45 -18.72 -5.73
N GLY A 238 7.80 -18.71 -5.71
CA GLY A 238 8.57 -17.76 -6.53
C GLY A 238 8.41 -17.97 -8.03
N ARG A 239 8.05 -19.19 -8.47
CA ARG A 239 7.70 -19.49 -9.87
C ARG A 239 6.27 -19.01 -10.19
N GLU A 240 5.30 -19.28 -9.32
CA GLU A 240 3.90 -18.85 -9.53
C GLU A 240 3.73 -17.33 -9.53
N ILE A 241 4.45 -16.58 -8.68
CA ILE A 241 4.37 -15.10 -8.66
C ILE A 241 5.04 -14.51 -9.91
N ARG A 242 6.19 -15.04 -10.36
CA ARG A 242 6.84 -14.63 -11.62
C ARG A 242 6.03 -15.02 -12.85
N GLU A 243 5.42 -16.19 -12.85
CA GLU A 243 4.55 -16.66 -13.92
C GLU A 243 3.22 -15.89 -13.94
N SER A 244 2.65 -15.52 -12.80
CA SER A 244 1.43 -14.69 -12.74
C SER A 244 1.68 -13.25 -13.19
N ALA A 245 2.88 -12.71 -12.91
CA ALA A 245 3.32 -11.42 -13.45
C ALA A 245 3.63 -11.48 -14.96
N SER A 246 4.14 -12.62 -15.45
CA SER A 246 4.44 -12.83 -16.89
C SER A 246 3.20 -13.25 -17.71
N ARG A 247 2.18 -13.83 -17.06
CA ARG A 247 0.90 -14.26 -17.67
C ARG A 247 -0.19 -13.19 -17.61
N ARG A 248 0.16 -11.90 -17.47
CA ARG A 248 -0.73 -10.80 -17.87
C ARG A 248 -0.40 -10.34 -19.30
N PRO A 249 -0.74 -11.09 -20.37
CA PRO A 249 -0.70 -10.53 -21.71
C PRO A 249 -2.00 -9.76 -21.94
N HIS A 250 -2.07 -8.48 -21.55
CA HIS A 250 -3.01 -7.53 -22.16
C HIS A 250 -2.63 -6.09 -21.76
N TYR A 251 -1.51 -5.61 -22.30
CA TYR A 251 -1.26 -4.16 -22.37
C TYR A 251 -0.67 -3.71 -23.71
N TYR A 252 -0.13 -4.62 -24.53
CA TYR A 252 0.51 -4.27 -25.80
C TYR A 252 -0.33 -4.52 -27.08
N SER A 253 -1.56 -5.03 -27.02
CA SER A 253 -2.34 -5.31 -28.24
C SER A 253 -3.33 -4.21 -28.68
N MET A 254 -3.53 -3.12 -27.94
CA MET A 254 -4.45 -2.04 -28.34
C MET A 254 -3.81 -0.91 -29.18
N ARG A 255 -2.63 -1.13 -29.78
CA ARG A 255 -2.01 -0.13 -30.69
C ARG A 255 -2.10 -0.46 -32.19
N ARG A 256 -2.88 -1.47 -32.62
CA ARG A 256 -3.01 -1.82 -34.06
C ARG A 256 -4.43 -1.82 -34.63
N HIS A 257 -5.42 -1.21 -33.98
CA HIS A 257 -6.79 -1.12 -34.56
C HIS A 257 -7.33 0.29 -34.79
N ASN A 258 -6.61 1.35 -34.41
CA ASN A 258 -7.05 2.75 -34.67
C ASN A 258 -6.27 3.48 -35.77
N GLN A 259 -5.68 2.76 -36.73
CA GLN A 259 -5.02 3.37 -37.90
C GLN A 259 -5.65 2.96 -39.25
N LYS A 260 -6.90 2.51 -39.25
CA LYS A 260 -7.70 2.31 -40.47
C LYS A 260 -9.13 2.83 -40.29
N ARG A 261 -9.28 4.14 -40.06
CA ARG A 261 -10.50 4.92 -40.35
C ARG A 261 -10.14 6.39 -40.46
N LEU A 262 -9.29 6.69 -41.44
CA LEU A 262 -9.09 8.02 -42.01
C LEU A 262 -8.84 7.79 -43.50
N PHE A 263 -9.91 7.48 -44.22
CA PHE A 263 -10.19 7.77 -45.63
C PHE A 263 -11.70 7.61 -45.80
#